data_AF-G1FLA8-F1
#
_entry.id   AF-G1FLA8-F1
#
_cell.length_a   1.000
_cell.length_b   1.000
_cell.length_c   1.000
_cell.angle_alpha   90.00
_cell.angle_beta   90.00
_cell.angle_gamma   90.00
#
_symmetry.space_group_name_H-M   'P 1'
#
loop_
_entity.id
_entity.type
_entity.pdbx_description
1 polymer ?
#
loop_
_entity_poly.entity_id
_entity_poly.type
_entity_poly.pdbx_seq_one_letter_code
_entity_poly.pdbx_strand_id
1 'polypeptide(L)'
;MYIYINIYYNIYLLINYNFKFKVFSLLEVINCISPIYYQESINVYNFLLNSIDWIYSTIDSNLIYKFKIWYYIEFTINDNFYFIWLTIHNLLNYQLYFSTILDNMVNLGLLNNSFCNDWVRNFLILKSSNLIWMYHPELVWHNFNIYDFFLYNYSTNENINIFNSIVSELTILSCTLYIHILFLITLLSIFIIYLFSFYSNYSNEENFIDSDYLNNSVIVESEKEITSIDDYLLLLITLLYVFGFYFYIYSLFSLISQSVIFMIYYSLFISFIFILGIPTLLLYDLGIYFLVYLKGTGKSSNSLIEVVYDYIACVVFYTRIFAQWIRLILMFVTYISLSHYVAEFELTNNFIIFNDLKGSFNNYNNFKSNISYYILVILPFKFFYWIYELLHTLFLVTSQFVAFFAIVFWLILFLYTFFVIEKFEDFFKYKRANRIKYNNIYKKLNNI
;
A
#
# COMPACT_ATOMS: atom_id res chain seq x y z
N MET A 1 6.80 24.51 17.21
CA MET A 1 8.06 24.70 17.95
C MET A 1 7.79 25.74 19.04
N TYR A 2 7.23 25.30 20.18
CA TYR A 2 7.02 26.17 21.34
C TYR A 2 8.37 26.35 22.02
N ILE A 3 8.93 27.55 21.94
CA ILE A 3 10.14 27.90 22.69
C ILE A 3 9.71 28.06 24.15
N TYR A 4 9.80 26.97 24.91
CA TYR A 4 9.85 27.02 26.36
C TYR A 4 11.17 27.71 26.75
N ILE A 5 11.15 29.04 26.89
CA ILE A 5 12.20 29.78 27.59
C ILE A 5 12.03 29.46 29.08
N ASN A 6 12.56 28.31 29.45
CA ASN A 6 12.50 27.78 30.79
C ASN A 6 13.60 28.45 31.63
N ILE A 7 13.23 29.52 32.34
CA ILE A 7 13.41 29.80 33.79
C ILE A 7 14.79 29.55 34.47
N TYR A 8 15.79 28.98 33.82
CA TYR A 8 17.11 28.70 34.41
C TYR A 8 17.99 29.94 34.58
N TYR A 9 17.66 31.06 33.93
CA TYR A 9 18.49 32.27 34.02
C TYR A 9 18.26 33.10 35.31
N ASN A 10 17.14 32.90 36.02
CA ASN A 10 16.87 33.64 37.26
C ASN A 10 17.37 32.96 38.54
N ILE A 11 17.83 31.70 38.48
CA ILE A 11 18.43 31.03 39.65
C ILE A 11 19.94 31.32 39.75
N TYR A 12 20.61 31.60 38.63
CA TYR A 12 22.04 31.90 38.65
C TYR A 12 22.38 33.31 39.16
N LEU A 13 21.42 34.25 39.11
CA LEU A 13 21.57 35.60 39.65
C LEU A 13 21.37 35.70 41.17
N LEU A 14 20.83 34.65 41.80
CA LEU A 14 20.56 34.60 43.24
C LEU A 14 21.70 34.02 44.07
N ILE A 15 22.73 33.44 43.45
CA ILE A 15 23.87 32.82 44.16
C ILE A 15 25.00 33.84 44.47
N ASN A 16 24.95 35.06 43.91
CA ASN A 16 26.02 36.05 44.07
C ASN A 16 25.68 37.29 44.92
N TYR A 17 24.54 37.33 45.61
CA TYR A 17 24.25 38.42 46.55
C TYR A 17 24.32 37.98 48.01
N ASN A 18 25.37 38.48 48.68
CA ASN A 18 25.53 38.48 50.13
C ASN A 18 24.27 39.02 50.82
N PHE A 19 23.48 38.12 51.41
CA PHE A 19 22.40 38.46 52.32
C PHE A 19 22.98 39.05 53.62
N LYS A 20 23.00 40.38 53.74
CA LYS A 20 23.13 41.08 55.03
C LYS A 20 21.74 41.49 55.51
N PHE A 21 21.32 40.86 56.59
CA PHE A 21 20.16 41.18 57.41
C PHE A 21 20.06 42.67 57.78
N LYS A 22 18.85 43.25 57.66
CA LYS A 22 18.27 44.17 58.65
C LYS A 22 16.75 44.38 58.44
N VAL A 23 16.00 43.95 59.46
CA VAL A 23 14.70 44.49 59.93
C VAL A 23 13.50 44.35 58.98
N PHE A 24 12.95 43.13 58.99
CA PHE A 24 11.53 42.84 59.22
C PHE A 24 10.60 44.06 59.34
N SER A 25 9.59 44.13 58.44
CA SER A 25 8.53 45.16 58.26
C SER A 25 7.19 44.69 57.62
N LEU A 26 6.94 43.41 57.26
CA LEU A 26 5.58 42.82 57.06
C LEU A 26 5.61 41.30 56.75
N LEU A 27 5.83 40.40 57.70
CA LEU A 27 6.61 40.38 58.94
C LEU A 27 6.41 38.96 59.46
N GLU A 28 7.48 38.18 59.61
CA GLU A 28 7.59 36.97 60.45
C GLU A 28 6.60 35.79 60.24
N VAL A 29 5.60 35.86 59.35
CA VAL A 29 4.58 34.80 59.16
C VAL A 29 4.83 33.85 57.97
N ILE A 30 5.68 34.19 56.99
CA ILE A 30 6.12 33.16 56.02
C ILE A 30 7.23 32.27 56.62
N ASN A 31 7.81 32.69 57.75
CA ASN A 31 8.53 31.76 58.64
C ASN A 31 7.48 30.99 59.46
N CYS A 32 7.55 29.66 59.39
CA CYS A 32 6.74 28.67 60.13
C CYS A 32 5.48 28.12 59.41
N ILE A 33 5.57 27.80 58.12
CA ILE A 33 4.86 26.59 57.66
C ILE A 33 5.73 25.40 58.07
N SER A 34 5.37 24.80 59.21
CA SER A 34 5.78 23.46 59.67
C SER A 34 5.81 22.45 58.53
N PRO A 35 6.65 21.39 58.58
CA PRO A 35 6.92 20.54 57.42
C PRO A 35 5.61 19.95 56.87
N ILE A 36 5.16 20.44 55.71
CA ILE A 36 4.08 19.77 54.99
C ILE A 36 4.70 18.51 54.40
N TYR A 37 4.63 17.42 55.15
CA TYR A 37 4.85 16.08 54.62
C TYR A 37 3.69 15.77 53.67
N TYR A 38 3.72 16.32 52.45
CA TYR A 38 2.85 15.86 51.38
C TYR A 38 3.29 14.44 51.05
N GLN A 39 2.46 13.46 51.39
CA GLN A 39 2.51 12.16 50.74
C GLN A 39 2.08 12.38 49.29
N GLU A 40 3.03 12.75 48.44
CA GLU A 40 2.81 12.75 46.99
C GLU A 40 2.74 11.30 46.54
N SER A 41 1.58 10.90 46.01
CA SER A 41 1.48 9.65 45.26
C SER A 41 2.41 9.74 44.07
N ILE A 42 3.40 8.84 43.99
CA ILE A 42 4.30 8.74 42.84
C ILE A 42 3.45 8.33 41.63
N ASN A 43 3.06 9.32 40.82
CA ASN A 43 2.42 9.07 39.54
C ASN A 43 3.48 8.52 38.58
N VAL A 44 3.22 7.35 38.01
CA VAL A 44 4.09 6.73 37.01
C VAL A 44 3.85 7.44 35.68
N TYR A 45 4.81 8.25 35.24
CA TYR A 45 4.82 8.85 33.91
C TYR A 45 5.68 8.02 32.96
N ASN A 46 5.05 7.39 31.98
CA ASN A 46 5.76 6.70 30.91
C ASN A 46 6.05 7.69 29.77
N PHE A 47 7.30 8.12 29.66
CA PHE A 47 7.76 8.87 28.49
C PHE A 47 8.07 7.90 27.35
N LEU A 48 7.18 7.84 26.36
CA LEU A 48 7.39 7.08 25.13
C LEU A 48 8.29 7.88 24.18
N LEU A 49 9.54 7.43 24.02
CA LEU A 49 10.44 7.93 22.99
C LEU A 49 9.99 7.36 21.63
N ASN A 50 9.63 8.22 20.68
CA ASN A 50 9.10 7.91 19.33
C ASN A 50 7.65 7.38 19.34
N SER A 51 6.71 8.27 19.63
CA SER A 51 5.28 7.96 19.65
C SER A 51 4.58 8.42 18.37
N ILE A 52 3.28 8.71 18.52
CA ILE A 52 2.39 9.20 17.48
C ILE A 52 2.77 10.64 17.11
N ASP A 53 2.97 10.88 15.82
CA ASP A 53 3.14 12.20 15.25
C ASP A 53 1.79 12.88 15.03
N TRP A 54 1.80 14.21 14.90
CA TRP A 54 0.55 14.97 14.77
C TRP A 54 -0.16 14.75 13.43
N ILE A 55 0.60 14.51 12.35
CA ILE A 55 0.07 14.39 10.98
C ILE A 55 0.76 13.24 10.27
N TYR A 56 -0.04 12.39 9.60
CA TYR A 56 0.43 11.29 8.75
C TYR A 56 -0.01 11.49 7.30
N SER A 57 0.80 10.98 6.37
CA SER A 57 0.45 10.96 4.94
C SER A 57 -0.48 9.80 4.60
N THR A 58 -1.54 10.07 3.82
CA THR A 58 -2.38 9.04 3.20
C THR A 58 -2.00 8.84 1.73
N ILE A 59 -2.26 7.63 1.21
CA ILE A 59 -2.05 7.29 -0.21
C ILE A 59 -3.43 7.05 -0.82
N ASP A 60 -3.94 8.05 -1.52
CA ASP A 60 -5.26 8.04 -2.16
C ASP A 60 -5.14 8.29 -3.67
N SER A 61 -6.26 8.14 -4.39
CA SER A 61 -6.29 8.39 -5.83
C SER A 61 -5.99 9.86 -6.15
N ASN A 62 -5.02 10.08 -7.03
CA ASN A 62 -4.59 11.41 -7.45
C ASN A 62 -4.87 11.63 -8.93
N LEU A 63 -5.78 12.56 -9.21
CA LEU A 63 -6.01 13.06 -10.58
C LEU A 63 -4.78 13.84 -11.06
N ILE A 64 -4.51 13.73 -12.37
CA ILE A 64 -3.39 14.43 -13.03
C ILE A 64 -3.60 15.94 -13.03
N TYR A 65 -4.85 16.36 -13.28
CA TYR A 65 -5.24 17.75 -13.22
C TYR A 65 -6.25 17.95 -12.10
N LYS A 66 -5.96 18.91 -11.22
CA LYS A 66 -6.85 19.35 -10.15
C LYS A 66 -7.02 20.86 -10.26
N PHE A 67 -8.24 21.33 -10.13
CA PHE A 67 -8.53 22.75 -10.05
C PHE A 67 -8.75 23.13 -8.58
N LYS A 68 -8.13 24.24 -8.19
CA LYS A 68 -8.29 24.83 -6.86
C LYS A 68 -9.01 26.15 -7.04
N ILE A 69 -10.24 26.26 -6.52
CA ILE A 69 -10.95 27.53 -6.45
C ILE A 69 -10.47 28.28 -5.21
N TRP A 70 -10.29 29.58 -5.38
CA TRP A 70 -9.90 30.50 -4.32
C TRP A 70 -11.05 31.48 -4.14
N TYR A 71 -11.75 31.36 -3.02
CA TYR A 71 -12.75 32.33 -2.59
C TYR A 71 -12.01 33.45 -1.87
N TYR A 72 -11.74 34.52 -2.61
CA TYR A 72 -11.13 35.70 -2.01
C TYR A 72 -12.21 36.51 -1.31
N ILE A 73 -12.02 36.74 -0.01
CA ILE A 73 -12.85 37.68 0.73
C ILE A 73 -12.32 39.09 0.42
N GLU A 74 -12.77 39.64 -0.71
CA GLU A 74 -12.55 41.03 -1.05
C GLU A 74 -13.33 41.93 -0.10
N PHE A 75 -12.63 42.53 0.86
CA PHE A 75 -13.20 43.57 1.75
C PHE A 75 -13.65 44.83 0.98
N THR A 76 -13.27 44.97 -0.29
CA THR A 76 -13.73 46.04 -1.18
C THR A 76 -15.22 45.97 -1.50
N ILE A 77 -15.90 44.85 -1.20
CA ILE A 77 -17.34 44.64 -1.44
C ILE A 77 -18.05 44.21 -0.14
N ASN A 78 -17.66 44.78 1.00
CA ASN A 78 -18.56 44.79 2.15
C ASN A 78 -19.31 46.13 2.11
N ASP A 79 -20.34 46.18 1.25
CA ASP A 79 -21.15 47.36 0.95
C ASP A 79 -21.62 48.11 2.21
N ASN A 80 -21.71 47.42 3.35
CA ASN A 80 -22.22 47.96 4.59
C ASN A 80 -21.19 48.79 5.37
N PHE A 81 -19.90 48.41 5.37
CA PHE A 81 -18.84 49.24 5.95
C PHE A 81 -18.67 50.51 5.12
N TYR A 82 -18.72 50.38 3.80
CA TYR A 82 -18.67 51.51 2.88
C TYR A 82 -19.88 52.44 3.05
N PHE A 83 -21.09 51.90 3.23
CA PHE A 83 -22.29 52.71 3.45
C PHE A 83 -22.24 53.50 4.76
N ILE A 84 -21.85 52.87 5.88
CA ILE A 84 -21.69 53.57 7.17
C ILE A 84 -20.54 54.59 7.09
N TRP A 85 -19.46 54.25 6.39
CA TRP A 85 -18.36 55.19 6.17
C TRP A 85 -18.78 56.40 5.32
N LEU A 86 -19.59 56.20 4.28
CA LEU A 86 -20.15 57.28 3.48
C LEU A 86 -21.13 58.16 4.28
N THR A 87 -21.93 57.59 5.18
CA THR A 87 -22.86 58.38 6.02
C THR A 87 -22.10 59.26 7.02
N ILE A 88 -20.96 58.80 7.55
CA ILE A 88 -20.05 59.61 8.40
C ILE A 88 -19.65 60.90 7.68
N HIS A 89 -19.35 60.82 6.38
CA HIS A 89 -18.87 61.98 5.61
C HIS A 89 -19.96 63.01 5.29
N ASN A 90 -21.25 62.63 5.29
CA ASN A 90 -22.34 63.49 4.85
C ASN A 90 -23.19 64.10 5.99
N LEU A 91 -23.21 63.49 7.18
CA LEU A 91 -24.08 63.91 8.29
C LEU A 91 -23.28 64.54 9.43
N LEU A 92 -23.27 65.87 9.50
CA LEU A 92 -22.48 66.63 10.48
C LEU A 92 -22.88 66.39 11.94
N ASN A 93 -24.16 66.12 12.24
CA ASN A 93 -24.63 66.05 13.63
C ASN A 93 -24.39 64.71 14.33
N TYR A 94 -24.14 63.62 13.60
CA TYR A 94 -23.97 62.26 14.16
C TYR A 94 -22.60 61.64 13.86
N GLN A 95 -21.66 62.43 13.37
CA GLN A 95 -20.36 61.96 12.90
C GLN A 95 -19.60 61.15 13.96
N LEU A 96 -19.53 61.65 15.21
CA LEU A 96 -18.86 60.97 16.31
C LEU A 96 -19.55 59.65 16.70
N TYR A 97 -20.88 59.61 16.65
CA TYR A 97 -21.61 58.40 16.97
C TYR A 97 -21.32 57.30 15.96
N PHE A 98 -21.38 57.62 14.66
CA PHE A 98 -21.07 56.65 13.61
C PHE A 98 -19.60 56.22 13.59
N SER A 99 -18.65 57.07 13.97
CA SER A 99 -17.25 56.65 14.12
C SER A 99 -17.08 55.62 15.24
N THR A 100 -17.75 55.81 16.39
CA THR A 100 -17.68 54.81 17.48
C THR A 100 -18.32 53.47 17.12
N ILE A 101 -19.41 53.47 16.33
CA ILE A 101 -19.99 52.25 15.79
C ILE A 101 -18.98 51.56 14.87
N LEU A 102 -18.35 52.29 13.96
CA LEU A 102 -17.40 51.74 13.01
C LEU A 102 -16.19 51.11 13.72
N ASP A 103 -15.62 51.78 14.72
CA ASP A 103 -14.51 51.24 15.52
C ASP A 103 -14.91 49.93 16.21
N ASN A 104 -16.12 49.86 16.79
CA ASN A 104 -16.62 48.64 17.41
C ASN A 104 -16.88 47.53 16.37
N MET A 105 -17.37 47.86 15.18
CA MET A 105 -17.52 46.88 14.10
C MET A 105 -16.17 46.35 13.60
N VAL A 106 -15.14 47.20 13.53
CA VAL A 106 -13.78 46.77 13.19
C VAL A 106 -13.23 45.86 14.27
N ASN A 107 -13.39 46.23 15.55
CA ASN A 107 -13.00 45.37 16.68
C ASN A 107 -13.72 44.03 16.63
N LEU A 108 -15.00 44.00 16.25
CA LEU A 108 -15.76 42.76 16.10
C LEU A 108 -15.20 41.90 14.95
N GLY A 109 -14.78 42.53 13.85
CA GLY A 109 -14.12 41.86 12.74
C GLY A 109 -12.73 41.29 13.08
N LEU A 110 -12.05 41.83 14.10
CA LEU A 110 -10.80 41.29 14.62
C LEU A 110 -11.02 40.03 15.46
N LEU A 111 -12.21 39.85 16.02
CA LEU A 111 -12.56 38.67 16.82
C LEU A 111 -13.02 37.53 15.91
N ASN A 112 -12.15 36.53 15.69
CA ASN A 112 -12.48 35.34 14.93
C ASN A 112 -12.30 34.06 15.77
N ASN A 113 -13.29 33.77 16.61
CA ASN A 113 -13.31 32.60 17.49
C ASN A 113 -14.37 31.59 17.03
N SER A 114 -14.37 30.40 17.63
CA SER A 114 -15.36 29.34 17.33
C SER A 114 -16.82 29.78 17.46
N PHE A 115 -17.12 30.79 18.28
CA PHE A 115 -18.48 31.32 18.49
C PHE A 115 -18.81 32.53 17.60
N CYS A 116 -17.79 33.23 17.11
CA CYS A 116 -17.91 34.45 16.32
C CYS A 116 -17.12 34.29 15.02
N ASN A 117 -17.58 33.39 14.15
CA ASN A 117 -16.99 33.15 12.84
C ASN A 117 -18.11 32.91 11.81
N ASP A 118 -17.89 33.37 10.57
CA ASP A 118 -18.75 33.10 9.40
C ASP A 118 -18.87 31.59 9.15
N TRP A 119 -17.81 30.81 9.42
CA TRP A 119 -17.83 29.35 9.23
C TRP A 119 -18.89 28.63 10.07
N VAL A 120 -19.10 29.07 11.32
CA VAL A 120 -20.14 28.53 12.22
C VAL A 120 -21.51 29.17 11.97
N ARG A 121 -21.58 30.11 11.03
CA ARG A 121 -22.80 30.84 10.66
C ARG A 121 -23.38 31.66 11.80
N ASN A 122 -22.55 32.41 12.53
CA ASN A 122 -23.04 33.33 13.57
C ASN A 122 -23.93 34.43 12.95
N PHE A 123 -25.08 34.70 13.56
CA PHE A 123 -26.16 35.52 13.04
C PHE A 123 -25.77 36.94 12.64
N LEU A 124 -24.73 37.53 13.24
CA LEU A 124 -24.30 38.91 12.95
C LEU A 124 -23.03 39.00 12.11
N ILE A 125 -22.34 37.89 11.87
CA ILE A 125 -21.06 37.84 11.13
C ILE A 125 -21.26 37.19 9.75
N LEU A 126 -22.32 36.40 9.60
CA LEU A 126 -22.71 35.76 8.36
C LEU A 126 -22.81 36.74 7.19
N LYS A 127 -22.23 36.40 6.05
CA LYS A 127 -22.40 37.19 4.81
C LYS A 127 -23.86 37.46 4.45
N SER A 128 -24.75 36.49 4.68
CA SER A 128 -26.19 36.63 4.44
C SER A 128 -26.89 37.61 5.38
N SER A 129 -26.32 37.81 6.58
CA SER A 129 -26.87 38.67 7.63
C SER A 129 -26.33 40.10 7.60
N ASN A 130 -25.31 40.36 6.77
CA ASN A 130 -24.59 41.63 6.81
C ASN A 130 -25.52 42.85 6.73
N LEU A 131 -26.60 42.79 5.94
CA LEU A 131 -27.55 43.90 5.78
C LEU A 131 -28.25 44.31 7.08
N ILE A 132 -28.32 43.43 8.09
CA ILE A 132 -28.89 43.75 9.41
C ILE A 132 -28.11 44.90 10.06
N TRP A 133 -26.80 45.01 9.82
CA TRP A 133 -25.99 46.10 10.35
C TRP A 133 -26.42 47.49 9.88
N MET A 134 -27.09 47.60 8.72
CA MET A 134 -27.64 48.87 8.25
C MET A 134 -28.86 49.31 9.06
N TYR A 135 -29.63 48.34 9.56
CA TYR A 135 -30.86 48.60 10.30
C TYR A 135 -30.62 48.66 11.82
N HIS A 136 -29.72 47.82 12.33
CA HIS A 136 -29.48 47.59 13.75
C HIS A 136 -27.98 47.57 14.11
N PRO A 137 -27.25 48.69 13.95
CA PRO A 137 -25.83 48.78 14.31
C PRO A 137 -25.54 48.62 15.81
N GLU A 138 -26.55 48.78 16.68
CA GLU A 138 -26.43 48.61 18.13
C GLU A 138 -26.16 47.16 18.57
N LEU A 139 -26.45 46.20 17.69
CA LEU A 139 -26.25 44.78 17.99
C LEU A 139 -24.76 44.41 18.15
N VAL A 140 -23.83 45.31 17.78
CA VAL A 140 -22.38 45.11 17.94
C VAL A 140 -22.05 44.84 19.41
N TRP A 141 -22.57 45.65 20.34
CA TRP A 141 -22.30 45.48 21.78
C TRP A 141 -22.92 44.21 22.34
N HIS A 142 -24.10 43.82 21.86
CA HIS A 142 -24.72 42.57 22.28
C HIS A 142 -23.84 41.38 21.87
N ASN A 143 -23.30 41.40 20.65
CA ASN A 143 -22.42 40.34 20.17
C ASN A 143 -21.08 40.30 20.92
N PHE A 144 -20.51 41.47 21.28
CA PHE A 144 -19.33 41.52 22.18
C PHE A 144 -19.61 40.91 23.55
N ASN A 145 -20.74 41.25 24.18
CA ASN A 145 -21.06 40.68 25.49
C ASN A 145 -21.30 39.17 25.42
N ILE A 146 -21.93 38.69 24.34
CA ILE A 146 -22.08 37.26 24.09
C ILE A 146 -20.71 36.60 23.90
N TYR A 147 -19.82 37.24 23.13
CA TYR A 147 -18.46 36.77 22.93
C TYR A 147 -17.71 36.66 24.27
N ASP A 148 -17.70 37.71 25.09
CA ASP A 148 -17.01 37.74 26.38
C ASP A 148 -17.56 36.67 27.32
N PHE A 149 -18.89 36.48 27.32
CA PHE A 149 -19.54 35.44 28.11
C PHE A 149 -19.08 34.04 27.71
N PHE A 150 -18.99 33.74 26.39
CA PHE A 150 -18.52 32.42 25.94
C PHE A 150 -17.02 32.24 26.12
N LEU A 151 -16.24 33.29 25.89
CA LEU A 151 -14.80 33.28 26.10
C LEU A 151 -14.48 32.97 27.56
N TYR A 152 -15.09 33.69 28.49
CA TYR A 152 -14.82 33.57 29.92
C TYR A 152 -15.21 32.20 30.47
N ASN A 153 -16.34 31.64 30.02
CA ASN A 153 -16.88 30.39 30.57
C ASN A 153 -16.33 29.13 29.89
N TYR A 154 -15.98 29.17 28.60
CA TYR A 154 -15.72 27.95 27.82
C TYR A 154 -14.41 27.93 27.03
N SER A 155 -13.70 29.07 26.92
CA SER A 155 -12.43 29.10 26.20
C SER A 155 -11.24 29.14 27.15
N THR A 156 -10.08 28.66 26.67
CA THR A 156 -8.88 28.54 27.49
C THR A 156 -8.03 29.81 27.43
N ASN A 157 -7.52 30.18 26.25
CA ASN A 157 -6.67 31.35 26.06
C ASN A 157 -6.98 32.06 24.72
N GLU A 158 -6.84 33.39 24.71
CA GLU A 158 -6.85 34.20 23.49
C GLU A 158 -5.48 34.15 22.80
N ASN A 159 -5.46 33.70 21.54
CA ASN A 159 -4.25 33.64 20.72
C ASN A 159 -4.40 34.57 19.51
N ILE A 160 -3.39 35.41 19.25
CA ILE A 160 -3.34 36.25 18.04
C ILE A 160 -2.88 35.39 16.87
N ASN A 161 -3.80 35.05 15.98
CA ASN A 161 -3.54 34.28 14.77
C ASN A 161 -3.72 35.15 13.52
N ILE A 162 -2.91 34.89 12.49
CA ILE A 162 -3.09 35.52 11.18
C ILE A 162 -4.29 34.86 10.50
N PHE A 163 -5.37 35.62 10.30
CA PHE A 163 -6.53 35.13 9.56
C PHE A 163 -6.25 35.16 8.05
N ASN A 164 -6.34 33.99 7.41
CA ASN A 164 -6.22 33.90 5.96
C ASN A 164 -7.57 34.24 5.31
N SER A 165 -7.63 35.39 4.61
CA SER A 165 -8.83 35.82 3.87
C SER A 165 -9.11 34.99 2.62
N ILE A 166 -8.17 34.12 2.23
CA ILE A 166 -8.26 33.29 1.06
C ILE A 166 -8.69 31.88 1.48
N VAL A 167 -9.93 31.51 1.19
CA VAL A 167 -10.42 30.14 1.37
C VAL A 167 -10.21 29.36 0.08
N SER A 168 -9.49 28.25 0.15
CA SER A 168 -9.16 27.46 -1.02
C SER A 168 -9.82 26.09 -0.97
N GLU A 169 -10.54 25.73 -2.03
CA GLU A 169 -11.24 24.45 -2.14
C GLU A 169 -10.85 23.72 -3.43
N LEU A 170 -10.76 22.40 -3.36
CA LEU A 170 -10.53 21.57 -4.55
C LEU A 170 -11.88 21.32 -5.22
N THR A 171 -12.01 21.66 -6.51
CA THR A 171 -13.23 21.37 -7.25
C THR A 171 -13.22 19.97 -7.83
N ILE A 172 -14.31 19.26 -7.59
CA ILE A 172 -14.55 17.93 -8.15
C ILE A 172 -15.30 18.13 -9.46
N LEU A 173 -14.58 18.02 -10.58
CA LEU A 173 -15.14 18.13 -11.92
C LEU A 173 -15.15 16.76 -12.60
N SER A 174 -16.26 16.39 -13.23
CA SER A 174 -16.33 15.15 -14.03
C SER A 174 -15.33 15.18 -15.20
N CYS A 175 -15.13 16.35 -15.81
CA CYS A 175 -14.16 16.55 -16.90
C CYS A 175 -12.72 16.21 -16.51
N THR A 176 -12.29 16.46 -15.26
CA THR A 176 -10.92 16.13 -14.83
C THR A 176 -10.68 14.62 -14.77
N LEU A 177 -11.71 13.83 -14.48
CA LEU A 177 -11.62 12.37 -14.50
C LEU A 177 -11.54 11.82 -15.93
N TYR A 178 -12.27 12.41 -16.89
CA TYR A 178 -12.13 12.03 -18.30
C TYR A 178 -10.73 12.29 -18.85
N ILE A 179 -10.14 13.45 -18.55
CA ILE A 179 -8.75 13.76 -18.93
C ILE A 179 -7.78 12.75 -18.28
N HIS A 180 -8.03 12.37 -17.03
CA HIS A 180 -7.23 11.37 -16.34
C HIS A 180 -7.30 9.98 -17.00
N ILE A 181 -8.51 9.51 -17.32
CA ILE A 181 -8.71 8.23 -18.02
C ILE A 181 -8.06 8.25 -19.41
N LEU A 182 -8.21 9.34 -20.17
CA LEU A 182 -7.58 9.48 -21.47
C LEU A 182 -6.06 9.34 -21.37
N PHE A 183 -5.44 9.99 -20.39
CA PHE A 183 -4.01 9.83 -20.15
C PHE A 183 -3.63 8.39 -19.78
N LEU A 184 -4.38 7.73 -18.88
CA LEU A 184 -4.12 6.34 -18.53
C LEU A 184 -4.25 5.40 -19.74
N ILE A 185 -5.26 5.61 -20.60
CA ILE A 185 -5.41 4.85 -21.86
C ILE A 185 -4.20 5.09 -22.77
N THR A 186 -3.69 6.31 -22.87
CA THR A 186 -2.49 6.58 -23.67
C THR A 186 -1.24 5.90 -23.13
N LEU A 187 -1.07 5.84 -21.80
CA LEU A 187 0.05 5.09 -21.20
C LEU A 187 -0.09 3.59 -21.46
N LEU A 188 -1.28 3.04 -21.30
CA LEU A 188 -1.58 1.63 -21.55
C LEU A 188 -1.43 1.29 -23.04
N SER A 189 -1.82 2.18 -23.96
CA SER A 189 -1.63 1.95 -25.38
C SER A 189 -0.16 1.98 -25.78
N ILE A 190 0.65 2.90 -25.24
CA ILE A 190 2.11 2.91 -25.45
C ILE A 190 2.73 1.60 -24.94
N PHE A 191 2.30 1.14 -23.76
CA PHE A 191 2.74 -0.14 -23.20
C PHE A 191 2.40 -1.33 -24.12
N ILE A 192 1.16 -1.41 -24.61
CA ILE A 192 0.72 -2.47 -25.54
C ILE A 192 1.47 -2.39 -26.87
N ILE A 193 1.67 -1.18 -27.41
CA ILE A 193 2.40 -0.99 -28.66
C ILE A 193 3.86 -1.42 -28.52
N TYR A 194 4.49 -1.22 -27.36
CA TYR A 194 5.90 -1.60 -27.20
C TYR A 194 6.10 -3.10 -26.93
N LEU A 195 5.26 -3.71 -26.08
CA LEU A 195 5.45 -5.11 -25.66
C LEU A 195 4.57 -6.13 -26.38
N PHE A 196 3.44 -5.72 -26.95
CA PHE A 196 2.45 -6.64 -27.52
C PHE A 196 2.10 -6.30 -28.99
N SER A 197 2.95 -5.54 -29.69
CA SER A 197 2.78 -5.31 -31.13
C SER A 197 3.36 -6.48 -31.93
N PHE A 198 2.47 -7.27 -32.54
CA PHE A 198 2.84 -8.47 -33.29
C PHE A 198 2.48 -8.36 -34.78
N TYR A 199 2.45 -7.14 -35.31
CA TYR A 199 1.98 -6.83 -36.67
C TYR A 199 3.10 -6.67 -37.70
N SER A 200 4.35 -6.75 -37.27
CA SER A 200 5.57 -6.53 -38.05
C SER A 200 6.10 -7.82 -38.70
N ASN A 201 7.28 -7.72 -39.32
CA ASN A 201 7.93 -8.88 -39.92
C ASN A 201 8.43 -9.85 -38.85
N TYR A 202 7.93 -11.08 -38.92
CA TYR A 202 8.22 -12.14 -37.95
C TYR A 202 9.70 -12.49 -37.76
N SER A 203 10.54 -12.20 -38.74
CA SER A 203 11.96 -12.58 -38.73
C SER A 203 12.88 -11.54 -38.08
N ASN A 204 12.42 -10.30 -37.90
CA ASN A 204 13.32 -9.19 -37.55
C ASN A 204 13.07 -8.64 -36.14
N GLU A 205 11.87 -8.80 -35.59
CA GLU A 205 11.54 -8.27 -34.27
C GLU A 205 11.64 -9.37 -33.20
N GLU A 206 12.66 -9.26 -32.35
CA GLU A 206 12.95 -10.24 -31.28
C GLU A 206 11.77 -10.43 -30.33
N ASN A 207 11.02 -9.37 -30.01
CA ASN A 207 9.84 -9.47 -29.14
C ASN A 207 8.76 -10.40 -29.74
N PHE A 208 8.50 -10.31 -31.05
CA PHE A 208 7.55 -11.21 -31.70
C PHE A 208 8.09 -12.64 -31.73
N ILE A 209 9.37 -12.80 -32.10
CA ILE A 209 10.07 -14.09 -32.11
C ILE A 209 9.94 -14.78 -30.74
N ASP A 210 10.33 -14.10 -29.66
CA ASP A 210 10.30 -14.64 -28.30
C ASP A 210 8.88 -15.04 -27.89
N SER A 211 7.88 -14.20 -28.18
CA SER A 211 6.48 -14.49 -27.87
C SER A 211 5.92 -15.69 -28.64
N ASP A 212 6.25 -15.81 -29.93
CA ASP A 212 5.78 -16.90 -30.79
C ASP A 212 6.44 -18.24 -30.42
N TYR A 213 7.76 -18.24 -30.21
CA TYR A 213 8.47 -19.45 -29.75
C TYR A 213 8.02 -19.88 -28.35
N LEU A 214 7.79 -18.95 -27.43
CA LEU A 214 7.28 -19.27 -26.10
C LEU A 214 5.88 -19.88 -26.20
N ASN A 215 4.94 -19.26 -26.92
CA ASN A 215 3.58 -19.79 -27.08
C ASN A 215 3.58 -21.17 -27.76
N ASN A 216 4.35 -21.35 -28.83
CA ASN A 216 4.46 -22.62 -29.53
C ASN A 216 5.08 -23.70 -28.62
N SER A 217 6.09 -23.36 -27.82
CA SER A 217 6.69 -24.30 -26.87
C SER A 217 5.67 -24.78 -25.83
N VAL A 218 4.79 -23.90 -25.35
CA VAL A 218 3.72 -24.26 -24.41
C VAL A 218 2.64 -25.13 -25.07
N ILE A 219 2.26 -24.83 -26.32
CA ILE A 219 1.23 -25.60 -27.03
C ILE A 219 1.74 -27.01 -27.38
N VAL A 220 3.01 -27.15 -27.77
CA VAL A 220 3.61 -28.47 -28.07
C VAL A 220 3.59 -29.38 -26.83
N GLU A 221 3.64 -28.82 -25.63
CA GLU A 221 3.53 -29.61 -24.38
C GLU A 221 2.15 -30.25 -24.18
N SER A 222 1.15 -29.94 -25.01
CA SER A 222 -0.11 -30.70 -25.06
C SER A 222 0.09 -32.18 -25.41
N GLU A 223 1.20 -32.54 -26.06
CA GLU A 223 1.58 -33.94 -26.32
C GLU A 223 1.89 -34.73 -25.02
N LYS A 224 2.09 -34.05 -23.88
CA LYS A 224 2.23 -34.71 -22.57
C LYS A 224 0.92 -35.24 -21.99
N GLU A 225 -0.22 -34.98 -22.65
CA GLU A 225 -1.52 -35.55 -22.32
C GLU A 225 -1.97 -35.30 -20.87
N ILE A 226 -1.62 -34.13 -20.31
CA ILE A 226 -2.04 -33.73 -18.96
C ILE A 226 -3.57 -33.60 -18.93
N THR A 227 -4.09 -32.58 -19.60
CA THR A 227 -5.52 -32.32 -19.81
C THR A 227 -5.66 -31.48 -21.09
N SER A 228 -6.88 -31.12 -21.46
CA SER A 228 -7.17 -30.10 -22.46
C SER A 228 -6.40 -28.79 -22.18
N ILE A 229 -5.51 -28.41 -23.09
CA ILE A 229 -4.71 -27.17 -23.00
C ILE A 229 -5.59 -25.94 -22.79
N ASP A 230 -6.74 -25.88 -23.47
CA ASP A 230 -7.68 -24.76 -23.39
C ASP A 230 -8.21 -24.53 -21.96
N ASP A 231 -8.38 -25.59 -21.16
CA ASP A 231 -8.95 -25.49 -19.82
C ASP A 231 -7.91 -25.05 -18.78
N TYR A 232 -6.68 -25.57 -18.86
CA TYR A 232 -5.64 -25.27 -17.87
C TYR A 232 -4.75 -24.07 -18.24
N LEU A 233 -4.87 -23.50 -19.44
CA LEU A 233 -4.08 -22.33 -19.86
C LEU A 233 -4.29 -21.14 -18.90
N LEU A 234 -5.52 -20.90 -18.45
CA LEU A 234 -5.79 -19.85 -17.46
C LEU A 234 -5.11 -20.15 -16.11
N LEU A 235 -5.15 -21.41 -15.66
CA LEU A 235 -4.44 -21.84 -14.45
C LEU A 235 -2.93 -21.61 -14.60
N LEU A 236 -2.35 -21.91 -15.76
CA LEU A 236 -0.94 -21.66 -16.06
C LEU A 236 -0.60 -20.16 -15.97
N ILE A 237 -1.43 -19.27 -16.50
CA ILE A 237 -1.26 -17.81 -16.36
C ILE A 237 -1.31 -17.41 -14.87
N THR A 238 -2.25 -17.94 -14.09
CA THR A 238 -2.32 -17.62 -12.65
C THR A 238 -1.08 -18.11 -11.89
N LEU A 239 -0.59 -19.32 -12.19
CA LEU A 239 0.62 -19.88 -11.61
C LEU A 239 1.88 -19.10 -12.01
N LEU A 240 1.91 -18.57 -13.24
CA LEU A 240 2.99 -17.69 -13.70
C LEU A 240 3.10 -16.44 -12.81
N TYR A 241 1.99 -15.89 -12.29
CA TYR A 241 2.07 -14.80 -11.31
C TYR A 241 2.58 -15.25 -9.93
N VAL A 242 2.23 -16.46 -9.47
CA VAL A 242 2.72 -16.98 -8.18
C VAL A 242 4.23 -17.16 -8.21
N PHE A 243 4.76 -17.86 -9.22
CA PHE A 243 6.19 -18.15 -9.33
C PHE A 243 6.99 -17.01 -9.96
N GLY A 244 6.36 -16.24 -10.86
CA GLY A 244 6.94 -15.07 -11.50
C GLY A 244 7.20 -13.91 -10.55
N PHE A 245 6.74 -13.99 -9.30
CA PHE A 245 7.17 -13.11 -8.23
C PHE A 245 8.70 -13.07 -8.09
N TYR A 246 9.37 -14.22 -8.20
CA TYR A 246 10.84 -14.30 -8.14
C TYR A 246 11.52 -13.50 -9.27
N PHE A 247 10.87 -13.40 -10.44
CA PHE A 247 11.36 -12.70 -11.62
C PHE A 247 10.76 -11.30 -11.81
N TYR A 248 10.11 -10.74 -10.78
CA TYR A 248 9.57 -9.37 -10.81
C TYR A 248 8.47 -9.11 -11.86
N ILE A 249 7.75 -10.15 -12.31
CA ILE A 249 6.66 -10.03 -13.30
C ILE A 249 5.50 -9.16 -12.77
N TYR A 250 5.27 -9.14 -11.45
CA TYR A 250 4.22 -8.36 -10.81
C TYR A 250 4.41 -6.84 -10.92
N SER A 251 5.61 -6.38 -11.27
CA SER A 251 5.95 -4.95 -11.33
C SER A 251 5.07 -4.16 -12.30
N LEU A 252 4.55 -4.81 -13.34
CA LEU A 252 3.58 -4.25 -14.27
C LEU A 252 2.31 -3.73 -13.57
N PHE A 253 1.97 -4.29 -12.42
CA PHE A 253 0.76 -3.97 -11.66
C PHE A 253 1.01 -3.07 -10.45
N SER A 254 2.23 -2.55 -10.25
CA SER A 254 2.58 -1.76 -9.06
C SER A 254 1.77 -0.48 -8.90
N LEU A 255 1.24 0.08 -9.99
CA LEU A 255 0.43 1.30 -10.00
C LEU A 255 -1.08 1.05 -9.90
N ILE A 256 -1.55 -0.21 -10.05
CA ILE A 256 -2.99 -0.51 -10.08
C ILE A 256 -3.61 -0.48 -8.68
N SER A 257 -2.85 -0.89 -7.66
CA SER A 257 -3.37 -1.00 -6.30
C SER A 257 -2.34 -0.55 -5.28
N GLN A 258 -2.80 -0.21 -4.08
CA GLN A 258 -1.93 0.22 -2.99
C GLN A 258 -0.92 -0.86 -2.57
N SER A 259 -1.30 -2.14 -2.70
CA SER A 259 -0.42 -3.26 -2.40
C SER A 259 0.19 -3.84 -3.67
N VAL A 260 1.51 -3.77 -3.82
CA VAL A 260 2.22 -4.26 -5.00
C VAL A 260 2.02 -5.78 -5.23
N ILE A 261 1.80 -6.56 -4.16
CA ILE A 261 1.69 -8.02 -4.19
C ILE A 261 0.22 -8.49 -4.38
N PHE A 262 -0.73 -7.56 -4.61
CA PHE A 262 -2.16 -7.86 -4.69
C PHE A 262 -2.48 -9.05 -5.60
N MET A 263 -2.02 -9.03 -6.85
CA MET A 263 -2.30 -10.08 -7.83
C MET A 263 -1.78 -11.45 -7.41
N ILE A 264 -0.65 -11.50 -6.68
CA ILE A 264 -0.02 -12.74 -6.22
C ILE A 264 -0.88 -13.41 -5.14
N TYR A 265 -1.47 -12.62 -4.23
CA TYR A 265 -2.36 -13.18 -3.19
C TYR A 265 -3.59 -13.84 -3.80
N TYR A 266 -4.22 -13.19 -4.77
CA TYR A 266 -5.37 -13.77 -5.47
C TYR A 266 -4.97 -14.96 -6.34
N SER A 267 -3.85 -14.90 -7.06
CA SER A 267 -3.41 -16.02 -7.90
C SER A 267 -3.01 -17.25 -7.07
N LEU A 268 -2.40 -17.08 -5.90
CA LEU A 268 -2.13 -18.17 -4.96
C LEU A 268 -3.42 -18.82 -4.48
N PHE A 269 -4.42 -18.01 -4.09
CA PHE A 269 -5.71 -18.53 -3.66
C PHE A 269 -6.45 -19.27 -4.77
N ILE A 270 -6.50 -18.68 -5.97
CA ILE A 270 -7.14 -19.28 -7.15
C ILE A 270 -6.46 -20.60 -7.51
N SER A 271 -5.13 -20.62 -7.62
CA SER A 271 -4.38 -21.84 -7.93
C SER A 271 -4.57 -22.93 -6.88
N PHE A 272 -4.65 -22.58 -5.60
CA PHE A 272 -4.96 -23.52 -4.52
C PHE A 272 -6.31 -24.21 -4.72
N ILE A 273 -7.37 -23.43 -5.00
CA ILE A 273 -8.72 -23.97 -5.22
C ILE A 273 -8.76 -24.89 -6.44
N PHE A 274 -8.20 -24.46 -7.57
CA PHE A 274 -8.22 -25.27 -8.79
C PHE A 274 -7.43 -26.56 -8.63
N ILE A 275 -6.23 -26.51 -8.04
CA ILE A 275 -5.39 -27.70 -7.83
C ILE A 275 -6.07 -28.70 -6.88
N LEU A 276 -6.77 -28.22 -5.84
CA LEU A 276 -7.56 -29.07 -4.95
C LEU A 276 -8.79 -29.65 -5.66
N GLY A 277 -9.36 -28.91 -6.61
CA GLY A 277 -10.48 -29.33 -7.44
C GLY A 277 -10.14 -30.47 -8.41
N ILE A 278 -8.91 -30.58 -8.89
CA ILE A 278 -8.51 -31.63 -9.86
C ILE A 278 -8.84 -33.04 -9.35
N PRO A 279 -8.41 -33.47 -8.15
CA PRO A 279 -8.85 -34.73 -7.54
C PRO A 279 -10.35 -34.91 -7.48
N THR A 280 -11.09 -33.87 -7.08
CA THR A 280 -12.54 -33.97 -6.88
C THR A 280 -13.24 -34.26 -8.19
N LEU A 281 -12.82 -33.59 -9.27
CA LEU A 281 -13.36 -33.79 -10.62
C LEU A 281 -12.96 -35.16 -11.17
N LEU A 282 -11.72 -35.59 -10.95
CA LEU A 282 -11.27 -36.92 -11.37
C LEU A 282 -12.08 -38.04 -10.69
N LEU A 283 -12.35 -37.94 -9.38
CA LEU A 283 -13.20 -38.91 -8.68
C LEU A 283 -14.64 -38.88 -9.20
N TYR A 284 -15.14 -37.71 -9.58
CA TYR A 284 -16.46 -37.56 -10.19
C TYR A 284 -16.53 -38.24 -11.56
N ASP A 285 -15.52 -38.07 -12.42
CA ASP A 285 -15.45 -38.67 -13.76
C ASP A 285 -15.36 -40.20 -13.71
N LEU A 286 -14.73 -40.76 -12.68
CA LEU A 286 -14.70 -42.21 -12.43
C LEU A 286 -16.07 -42.77 -11.99
N GLY A 287 -17.01 -41.91 -11.60
CA GLY A 287 -18.36 -42.26 -11.18
C GLY A 287 -18.38 -43.11 -9.91
N ILE A 288 -19.41 -43.97 -9.75
CA ILE A 288 -19.63 -44.77 -8.52
C ILE A 288 -18.46 -45.74 -8.24
N TYR A 289 -17.68 -46.11 -9.27
CA TYR A 289 -16.58 -47.07 -9.15
C TYR A 289 -15.23 -46.44 -8.78
N PHE A 290 -15.17 -45.15 -8.43
CA PHE A 290 -13.91 -44.45 -8.13
C PHE A 290 -13.01 -45.18 -7.13
N LEU A 291 -13.57 -45.84 -6.11
CA LEU A 291 -12.80 -46.60 -5.11
C LEU A 291 -12.04 -47.78 -5.71
N VAL A 292 -12.61 -48.44 -6.71
CA VAL A 292 -11.97 -49.56 -7.41
C VAL A 292 -10.76 -49.06 -8.20
N TYR A 293 -10.83 -47.86 -8.78
CA TYR A 293 -9.69 -47.26 -9.49
C TYR A 293 -8.56 -46.82 -8.54
N LEU A 294 -8.89 -46.33 -7.34
CA LEU A 294 -7.87 -45.89 -6.37
C LEU A 294 -7.11 -47.05 -5.72
N LYS A 295 -7.82 -48.12 -5.35
CA LYS A 295 -7.28 -49.20 -4.50
C LYS A 295 -7.24 -50.56 -5.21
N GLY A 296 -8.06 -50.77 -6.24
CA GLY A 296 -8.28 -52.07 -6.86
C GLY A 296 -9.37 -52.88 -6.16
N THR A 297 -9.27 -54.20 -6.26
CA THR A 297 -10.25 -55.12 -5.66
C THR A 297 -10.01 -55.31 -4.15
N GLY A 298 -11.10 -55.34 -3.39
CA GLY A 298 -11.07 -55.62 -1.95
C GLY A 298 -10.60 -57.05 -1.66
N LYS A 299 -9.89 -57.24 -0.54
CA LYS A 299 -9.35 -58.56 -0.14
C LYS A 299 -10.26 -59.27 0.87
N SER A 300 -10.93 -58.51 1.71
CA SER A 300 -11.80 -59.03 2.76
C SER A 300 -13.25 -59.11 2.28
N SER A 301 -13.97 -60.10 2.80
CA SER A 301 -15.41 -60.25 2.54
C SER A 301 -16.27 -59.27 3.34
N ASN A 302 -15.71 -58.61 4.36
CA ASN A 302 -16.44 -57.73 5.25
C ASN A 302 -16.45 -56.29 4.71
N SER A 303 -17.61 -55.81 4.28
CA SER A 303 -17.79 -54.47 3.71
C SER A 303 -17.37 -53.35 4.67
N LEU A 304 -17.57 -53.50 5.98
CA LEU A 304 -17.18 -52.46 6.95
C LEU A 304 -15.66 -52.26 7.02
N ILE A 305 -14.91 -53.36 6.93
CA ILE A 305 -13.44 -53.31 6.93
C ILE A 305 -12.96 -52.69 5.61
N GLU A 306 -13.57 -53.07 4.49
CA GLU A 306 -13.23 -52.49 3.18
C GLU A 306 -13.50 -50.99 3.12
N VAL A 307 -14.63 -50.50 3.66
CA VAL A 307 -14.96 -49.06 3.71
C VAL A 307 -13.88 -48.25 4.44
N VAL A 308 -13.29 -48.77 5.51
CA VAL A 308 -12.19 -48.09 6.21
C VAL A 308 -10.95 -48.00 5.32
N TYR A 309 -10.59 -49.08 4.64
CA TYR A 309 -9.47 -49.07 3.69
C TYR A 309 -9.73 -48.15 2.48
N ASP A 310 -10.97 -48.07 2.03
CA ASP A 310 -11.41 -47.20 0.94
C ASP A 310 -11.31 -45.71 1.34
N TYR A 311 -11.68 -45.39 2.57
CA TYR A 311 -11.49 -44.05 3.14
C TYR A 311 -10.00 -43.67 3.20
N ILE A 312 -9.14 -44.58 3.67
CA ILE A 312 -7.69 -44.36 3.70
C ILE A 312 -7.14 -44.12 2.29
N ALA A 313 -7.59 -44.89 1.28
CA ALA A 313 -7.16 -44.71 -0.11
C ALA A 313 -7.54 -43.31 -0.64
N CYS A 314 -8.77 -42.84 -0.36
CA CYS A 314 -9.20 -41.49 -0.71
C CYS A 314 -8.38 -40.41 0.02
N VAL A 315 -8.13 -40.57 1.31
CA VAL A 315 -7.26 -39.64 2.08
C VAL A 315 -5.85 -39.61 1.50
N VAL A 316 -5.26 -40.75 1.17
CA VAL A 316 -3.92 -40.83 0.56
C VAL A 316 -3.91 -40.10 -0.79
N PHE A 317 -4.96 -40.21 -1.59
CA PHE A 317 -5.09 -39.50 -2.86
C PHE A 317 -5.00 -37.97 -2.69
N TYR A 318 -5.75 -37.39 -1.75
CA TYR A 318 -5.67 -35.95 -1.47
C TYR A 318 -4.35 -35.53 -0.80
N THR A 319 -3.84 -36.30 0.17
CA THR A 319 -2.60 -35.96 0.88
C THR A 319 -1.40 -35.87 -0.05
N ARG A 320 -1.36 -36.63 -1.16
CA ARG A 320 -0.31 -36.52 -2.18
C ARG A 320 -0.21 -35.12 -2.80
N ILE A 321 -1.34 -34.42 -2.94
CA ILE A 321 -1.40 -33.05 -3.46
C ILE A 321 -1.16 -32.05 -2.35
N PHE A 322 -1.81 -32.21 -1.21
CA PHE A 322 -1.64 -31.30 -0.07
C PHE A 322 -0.19 -31.21 0.39
N ALA A 323 0.53 -32.34 0.44
CA ALA A 323 1.94 -32.37 0.83
C ALA A 323 2.83 -31.53 -0.10
N GLN A 324 2.44 -31.29 -1.36
CA GLN A 324 3.24 -30.49 -2.29
C GLN A 324 3.25 -29.01 -1.93
N TRP A 325 2.25 -28.51 -1.20
CA TRP A 325 2.22 -27.11 -0.75
C TRP A 325 3.32 -26.78 0.27
N ILE A 326 3.85 -27.78 0.98
CA ILE A 326 5.02 -27.59 1.86
C ILE A 326 6.23 -27.09 1.05
N ARG A 327 6.35 -27.51 -0.22
CA ARG A 327 7.43 -27.05 -1.09
C ARG A 327 7.33 -25.57 -1.44
N LEU A 328 6.11 -25.06 -1.62
CA LEU A 328 5.85 -23.64 -1.81
C LEU A 328 6.26 -22.83 -0.57
N ILE A 329 5.95 -23.34 0.62
CA ILE A 329 6.39 -22.73 1.88
C ILE A 329 7.92 -22.71 1.95
N LEU A 330 8.58 -23.82 1.60
CA LEU A 330 10.05 -23.91 1.60
C LEU A 330 10.68 -22.85 0.68
N MET A 331 10.16 -22.72 -0.55
CA MET A 331 10.62 -21.70 -1.51
C MET A 331 10.45 -20.28 -0.95
N PHE A 332 9.30 -19.97 -0.37
CA PHE A 332 9.02 -18.66 0.20
C PHE A 332 9.94 -18.33 1.38
N VAL A 333 10.16 -19.28 2.29
CA VAL A 333 11.07 -19.10 3.43
C VAL A 333 12.49 -18.79 2.97
N THR A 334 13.01 -19.54 1.98
CA THR A 334 14.35 -19.27 1.45
C THR A 334 14.46 -17.95 0.71
N TYR A 335 13.39 -17.52 0.04
CA TYR A 335 13.37 -16.21 -0.60
C TYR A 335 13.41 -15.08 0.44
N ILE A 336 12.65 -15.21 1.55
CA ILE A 336 12.70 -14.24 2.65
C ILE A 336 14.05 -14.23 3.34
N SER A 337 14.71 -15.39 3.53
CA SER A 337 16.04 -15.41 4.16
C SER A 337 17.06 -14.64 3.34
N LEU A 338 17.05 -14.79 2.01
CA LEU A 338 17.89 -14.00 1.11
C LEU A 338 17.53 -12.52 1.17
N SER A 339 16.24 -12.16 1.11
CA SER A 339 15.82 -10.75 1.12
C SER A 339 16.18 -10.06 2.43
N HIS A 340 16.04 -10.74 3.57
CA HIS A 340 16.45 -10.27 4.88
C HIS A 340 17.97 -10.02 4.92
N TYR A 341 18.77 -10.98 4.46
CA TYR A 341 20.22 -10.83 4.43
C TYR A 341 20.68 -9.65 3.56
N VAL A 342 20.06 -9.47 2.39
CA VAL A 342 20.37 -8.36 1.48
C VAL A 342 19.93 -7.02 2.07
N ALA A 343 18.76 -6.94 2.70
CA ALA A 343 18.24 -5.73 3.32
C ALA A 343 19.11 -5.25 4.50
N GLU A 344 19.66 -6.17 5.28
CA GLU A 344 20.54 -5.87 6.41
C GLU A 344 22.03 -5.78 6.04
N PHE A 345 22.38 -5.86 4.76
CA PHE A 345 23.78 -5.79 4.32
C PHE A 345 24.40 -4.43 4.71
N GLU A 346 25.50 -4.47 5.48
CA GLU A 346 26.09 -3.27 6.07
C GLU A 346 26.59 -2.25 5.02
N LEU A 347 25.79 -1.20 4.78
CA LEU A 347 26.19 0.00 4.02
C LEU A 347 26.46 1.15 5.00
N THR A 348 27.70 1.27 5.45
CA THR A 348 28.14 2.40 6.29
C THR A 348 28.52 3.62 5.44
N ASN A 349 28.46 4.81 6.06
CA ASN A 349 28.91 6.08 5.47
C ASN A 349 30.31 6.05 4.85
N ASN A 350 31.19 5.17 5.30
CA ASN A 350 32.54 5.01 4.75
C ASN A 350 32.54 4.60 3.27
N PHE A 351 31.44 4.01 2.78
CA PHE A 351 31.26 3.66 1.35
C PHE A 351 30.61 4.79 0.54
N ILE A 352 30.06 5.82 1.20
CA ILE A 352 29.35 6.92 0.54
C ILE A 352 30.33 8.05 0.24
N ILE A 353 30.48 8.38 -1.04
CA ILE A 353 31.29 9.49 -1.51
C ILE A 353 30.55 10.80 -1.18
N PHE A 354 31.21 11.76 -0.52
CA PHE A 354 30.66 13.07 -0.12
C PHE A 354 29.37 12.99 0.72
N ASN A 355 29.46 12.34 1.88
CA ASN A 355 28.31 12.22 2.77
C ASN A 355 28.10 13.49 3.64
N ASP A 356 26.99 14.20 3.39
CA ASP A 356 26.55 15.36 4.16
C ASP A 356 25.81 15.02 5.47
N LEU A 357 25.63 13.74 5.79
CA LEU A 357 24.97 13.27 7.01
C LEU A 357 25.85 13.48 8.25
N LYS A 358 26.09 14.74 8.64
CA LYS A 358 26.93 15.15 9.78
C LYS A 358 26.48 14.61 11.14
N GLY A 359 25.21 14.23 11.28
CA GLY A 359 24.64 13.63 12.51
C GLY A 359 24.79 12.11 12.60
N SER A 360 25.17 11.45 11.50
CA SER A 360 25.46 10.01 11.50
C SER A 360 26.90 9.77 11.98
N PHE A 361 27.20 8.54 12.40
CA PHE A 361 28.37 8.10 13.18
C PHE A 361 29.80 8.56 12.77
N ASN A 362 29.97 9.38 11.74
CA ASN A 362 31.25 9.89 11.25
C ASN A 362 32.02 10.74 12.29
N ASN A 363 31.31 11.39 13.23
CA ASN A 363 31.94 12.19 14.28
C ASN A 363 32.24 11.39 15.55
N TYR A 364 31.87 10.11 15.61
CA TYR A 364 32.10 9.25 16.76
C TYR A 364 33.23 8.24 16.47
N ASN A 365 34.09 8.03 17.46
CA ASN A 365 35.15 7.02 17.36
C ASN A 365 34.52 5.61 17.42
N ASN A 366 34.29 5.00 16.26
CA ASN A 366 33.73 3.67 16.14
C ASN A 366 34.82 2.59 16.21
N PHE A 367 35.11 2.10 17.41
CA PHE A 367 35.95 0.91 17.59
C PHE A 367 35.08 -0.36 17.55
N LYS A 368 35.19 -1.16 16.47
CA LYS A 368 34.59 -2.50 16.40
C LYS A 368 35.58 -3.53 16.96
N SER A 369 35.12 -4.47 17.79
CA SER A 369 35.93 -5.54 18.39
C SER A 369 36.25 -6.70 17.44
N ASN A 370 36.09 -6.50 16.12
CA ASN A 370 36.26 -7.56 15.13
C ASN A 370 37.72 -7.69 14.71
N ILE A 371 38.05 -8.80 14.04
CA ILE A 371 39.39 -9.07 13.48
C ILE A 371 39.87 -7.86 12.67
N SER A 372 41.11 -7.44 12.92
CA SER A 372 41.78 -6.39 12.15
C SER A 372 41.81 -6.74 10.65
N TYR A 373 41.79 -5.75 9.76
CA TYR A 373 41.66 -5.91 8.30
C TYR A 373 40.24 -6.24 7.81
N TYR A 374 39.26 -5.39 8.15
CA TYR A 374 37.86 -5.52 7.74
C TYR A 374 37.65 -5.79 6.24
N ILE A 375 38.32 -5.03 5.37
CA ILE A 375 38.16 -5.14 3.91
C ILE A 375 38.76 -6.43 3.35
N LEU A 376 39.83 -6.96 3.95
CA LEU A 376 40.51 -8.16 3.43
C LEU A 376 39.92 -9.46 3.98
N VAL A 377 39.40 -9.44 5.22
CA VAL A 377 38.93 -10.66 5.89
C VAL A 377 37.41 -10.65 5.98
N ILE A 378 36.83 -9.71 6.72
CA ILE A 378 35.41 -9.75 7.10
C ILE A 378 34.48 -9.52 5.91
N LEU A 379 34.77 -8.51 5.08
CA LEU A 379 33.94 -8.14 3.95
C LEU A 379 33.87 -9.26 2.89
N PRO A 380 34.99 -9.90 2.47
CA PRO A 380 34.94 -11.06 1.59
C PRO A 380 34.14 -12.23 2.18
N PHE A 381 34.26 -12.53 3.49
CA PHE A 381 33.43 -13.56 4.12
C PHE A 381 31.93 -13.27 4.02
N LYS A 382 31.52 -12.00 4.20
CA LYS A 382 30.12 -11.58 3.98
C LYS A 382 29.68 -11.77 2.52
N PHE A 383 30.55 -11.48 1.56
CA PHE A 383 30.25 -11.74 0.14
C PHE A 383 30.17 -13.25 -0.17
N PHE A 384 31.03 -14.08 0.40
CA PHE A 384 30.94 -15.53 0.26
C PHE A 384 29.63 -16.08 0.83
N TYR A 385 29.20 -15.60 2.00
CA TYR A 385 27.91 -15.97 2.58
C TYR A 385 26.74 -15.50 1.71
N TRP A 386 26.82 -14.30 1.13
CA TRP A 386 25.81 -13.80 0.19
C TRP A 386 25.67 -14.69 -1.05
N ILE A 387 26.80 -15.07 -1.64
CA ILE A 387 26.85 -15.98 -2.80
C ILE A 387 26.26 -17.34 -2.42
N TYR A 388 26.57 -17.85 -1.22
CA TYR A 388 25.99 -19.09 -0.72
C TYR A 388 24.45 -19.00 -0.61
N GLU A 389 23.91 -17.96 0.02
CA GLU A 389 22.46 -17.75 0.13
C GLU A 389 21.81 -17.68 -1.26
N LEU A 390 22.40 -16.92 -2.19
CA LEU A 390 21.91 -16.84 -3.56
C LEU A 390 21.91 -18.20 -4.26
N LEU A 391 23.00 -18.97 -4.20
CA LEU A 391 23.07 -20.29 -4.82
C LEU A 391 22.10 -21.29 -4.18
N HIS A 392 21.97 -21.26 -2.84
CA HIS A 392 21.04 -22.10 -2.09
C HIS A 392 19.58 -21.80 -2.47
N THR A 393 19.20 -20.51 -2.53
CA THR A 393 17.86 -20.10 -2.97
C THR A 393 17.58 -20.52 -4.40
N LEU A 394 18.52 -20.32 -5.34
CA LEU A 394 18.35 -20.72 -6.74
C LEU A 394 18.14 -22.22 -6.86
N PHE A 395 18.98 -23.03 -6.20
CA PHE A 395 18.85 -24.49 -6.20
C PHE A 395 17.49 -24.94 -5.65
N LEU A 396 17.09 -24.38 -4.51
CA LEU A 396 15.86 -24.80 -3.84
C LEU A 396 14.63 -24.35 -4.62
N VAL A 397 14.56 -23.11 -5.10
CA VAL A 397 13.44 -22.62 -5.90
C VAL A 397 13.31 -23.43 -7.20
N THR A 398 14.39 -23.65 -7.94
CA THR A 398 14.35 -24.41 -9.20
C THR A 398 13.96 -25.88 -8.99
N SER A 399 14.57 -26.57 -8.02
CA SER A 399 14.28 -27.99 -7.76
C SER A 399 12.86 -28.20 -7.24
N GLN A 400 12.40 -27.37 -6.30
CA GLN A 400 11.05 -27.48 -5.74
C GLN A 400 9.97 -27.09 -6.73
N PHE A 401 10.23 -26.10 -7.60
CA PHE A 401 9.33 -25.74 -8.71
C PHE A 401 9.09 -26.92 -9.64
N VAL A 402 10.16 -27.53 -10.18
CA VAL A 402 10.02 -28.69 -11.09
C VAL A 402 9.33 -29.84 -10.39
N ALA A 403 9.72 -30.14 -9.15
CA ALA A 403 9.14 -31.25 -8.40
C ALA A 403 7.66 -31.03 -8.09
N PHE A 404 7.21 -29.79 -7.84
CA PHE A 404 5.80 -29.46 -7.63
C PHE A 404 4.97 -29.82 -8.86
N PHE A 405 5.32 -29.30 -10.05
CA PHE A 405 4.56 -29.57 -11.27
C PHE A 405 4.63 -31.04 -11.70
N ALA A 406 5.81 -31.66 -11.59
CA ALA A 406 5.98 -33.06 -11.95
C ALA A 406 5.15 -34.00 -11.07
N ILE A 407 4.97 -33.70 -9.78
CA ILE A 407 4.15 -34.55 -8.90
C ILE A 407 2.66 -34.21 -9.01
N VAL A 408 2.29 -32.93 -8.92
CA VAL A 408 0.87 -32.52 -8.86
C VAL A 408 0.13 -32.83 -10.15
N PHE A 409 0.73 -32.54 -11.30
CA PHE A 409 0.07 -32.74 -12.59
C PHE A 409 0.50 -34.05 -13.21
N TRP A 410 1.79 -34.16 -13.56
CA TRP A 410 2.26 -35.27 -14.39
C TRP A 410 2.13 -36.63 -13.71
N LEU A 411 2.68 -36.81 -12.50
CA LEU A 411 2.69 -38.11 -11.82
C LEU A 411 1.28 -38.55 -11.39
N ILE A 412 0.45 -37.61 -10.90
CA ILE A 412 -0.90 -37.95 -10.45
C ILE A 412 -1.76 -38.39 -11.62
N LEU A 413 -1.77 -37.64 -12.73
CA LEU A 413 -2.53 -38.04 -13.90
C LEU A 413 -1.99 -39.35 -14.46
N PHE A 414 -0.68 -39.50 -14.60
CA PHE A 414 -0.06 -40.75 -15.04
C PHE A 414 -0.47 -41.98 -14.20
N LEU A 415 -0.69 -41.83 -12.88
CA LEU A 415 -1.09 -42.95 -12.02
C LEU A 415 -2.58 -43.29 -12.10
N TYR A 416 -3.44 -42.32 -12.45
CA TYR A 416 -4.91 -42.48 -12.37
C TYR A 416 -5.62 -42.37 -13.72
N THR A 417 -4.93 -42.01 -14.79
CA THR A 417 -5.44 -41.98 -16.16
C THR A 417 -4.55 -42.81 -17.07
N PHE A 418 -5.14 -43.38 -18.13
CA PHE A 418 -4.41 -44.15 -19.13
C PHE A 418 -5.13 -44.09 -20.47
N PHE A 419 -4.37 -44.29 -21.56
CA PHE A 419 -4.93 -44.42 -22.89
C PHE A 419 -5.13 -45.89 -23.24
N VAL A 420 -6.28 -46.19 -23.83
CA VAL A 420 -6.61 -47.53 -24.32
C VAL A 420 -5.97 -47.73 -25.70
N ILE A 421 -5.22 -48.82 -25.87
CA ILE A 421 -4.56 -49.18 -27.13
C ILE A 421 -5.56 -49.65 -28.20
N GLU A 422 -6.69 -50.23 -27.77
CA GLU A 422 -7.71 -50.79 -28.63
C GLU A 422 -8.43 -49.70 -29.41
N LYS A 423 -8.53 -49.91 -30.73
CA LYS A 423 -9.21 -48.99 -31.64
C LYS A 423 -10.56 -49.57 -32.01
N PHE A 424 -11.59 -48.73 -31.92
CA PHE A 424 -12.91 -49.08 -32.43
C PHE A 424 -12.99 -48.99 -33.97
N GLU A 425 -12.15 -48.15 -34.60
CA GLU A 425 -12.20 -47.91 -36.04
C GLU A 425 -10.80 -47.88 -36.70
N ASP A 426 -10.63 -48.67 -37.76
CA ASP A 426 -9.38 -48.77 -38.54
C ASP A 426 -9.48 -48.20 -39.97
N PHE A 427 -10.52 -47.41 -40.24
CA PHE A 427 -10.87 -46.89 -41.57
C PHE A 427 -9.74 -46.13 -42.27
N PHE A 428 -8.95 -45.33 -41.54
CA PHE A 428 -7.88 -44.53 -42.11
C PHE A 428 -6.75 -45.37 -42.74
N LYS A 429 -6.51 -46.57 -42.23
CA LYS A 429 -5.48 -47.48 -42.76
C LYS A 429 -5.82 -47.90 -44.19
N TYR A 430 -7.07 -48.30 -44.43
CA TYR A 430 -7.57 -48.68 -45.75
C TYR A 430 -7.59 -47.50 -46.73
N LYS A 431 -8.07 -46.33 -46.27
CA LYS A 431 -8.07 -45.12 -47.11
C LYS A 431 -6.66 -44.70 -47.54
N ARG A 432 -5.67 -44.72 -46.63
CA ARG A 432 -4.28 -44.39 -46.96
C ARG A 432 -3.69 -45.36 -47.97
N ALA A 433 -3.92 -46.67 -47.80
CA ALA A 433 -3.43 -47.68 -48.74
C ALA A 433 -3.99 -47.47 -50.15
N ASN A 434 -5.28 -47.16 -50.28
CA ASN A 434 -5.90 -46.86 -51.57
C ASN A 434 -5.34 -45.56 -52.18
N ARG A 435 -5.19 -44.50 -51.37
CA ARG A 435 -4.62 -43.22 -51.84
C ARG A 435 -3.18 -43.37 -52.34
N ILE A 436 -2.36 -44.19 -51.67
CA ILE A 436 -1.00 -44.48 -52.11
C ILE A 436 -1.00 -45.19 -53.47
N LYS A 437 -1.91 -46.16 -53.71
CA LYS A 437 -2.04 -46.81 -55.02
C LYS A 437 -2.36 -45.80 -56.13
N TYR A 438 -3.31 -44.91 -55.91
CA TYR A 438 -3.64 -43.84 -56.87
C TYR A 438 -2.47 -42.88 -57.08
N ASN A 439 -1.80 -42.45 -56.00
CA ASN A 439 -0.64 -41.56 -56.10
C ASN A 439 0.55 -42.22 -56.79
N ASN A 440 0.73 -43.54 -56.69
CA ASN A 440 1.80 -44.25 -57.40
C ASN A 440 1.57 -44.28 -58.91
N ILE A 441 0.32 -44.28 -59.36
CA ILE A 441 -0.01 -44.13 -60.79
C ILE A 441 0.36 -42.71 -61.24
N TYR A 442 -0.04 -41.69 -60.47
CA TYR A 442 0.32 -40.29 -60.76
C TYR A 442 1.82 -40.02 -60.71
N LYS A 443 2.55 -40.53 -59.70
CA LYS A 443 4.00 -40.39 -59.59
C LYS A 443 4.73 -41.09 -60.74
N LYS A 444 4.22 -42.22 -61.24
CA LYS A 444 4.78 -42.88 -62.44
C LYS A 444 4.53 -42.07 -63.72
N LEU A 445 3.46 -41.29 -63.77
CA LEU A 445 3.13 -40.42 -64.92
C LEU A 445 3.89 -39.09 -64.90
N ASN A 446 4.25 -38.55 -63.73
CA ASN A 446 4.98 -37.28 -63.59
C ASN A 446 6.51 -37.42 -63.46
N ASN A 447 7.03 -38.64 -63.31
CA ASN A 447 8.48 -38.94 -63.30
C ASN A 447 8.98 -39.52 -64.64
N ILE A 448 8.16 -39.46 -65.70
CA ILE A 448 8.51 -39.66 -67.11
C ILE A 448 8.30 -38.31 -67.79
#